data_AF-A0A945WUP1-F1
#
_entry.id   AF-A0A945WUP1-F1
#
_cell.length_a   1.000
_cell.length_b   1.000
_cell.length_c   1.000
_cell.angle_alpha   90.00
_cell.angle_beta   90.00
_cell.angle_gamma   90.00
#
_symmetry.space_group_name_H-M   'P 1'
#
loop_
_entity.id
_entity.type
_entity.pdbx_description
1 polymer ?
#
loop_
_entity_poly.entity_id
_entity_poly.type
_entity_poly.pdbx_seq_one_letter_code
_entity_poly.pdbx_strand_id
1 'polypeptide(L)'
;MRALFAAFILFSLGACTSLFSPISAVEGVSAVSTGKTFSDHIVSYASGKDCSTVRTNNGRTYCQENEPNPKPKVWCYRTIGKPVCYDRPDPYQGNQRKMGDNDHNLDTAP
;
A
#
# COMPACT_ATOMS: atom_id res chain seq x y z
N MET A 1 -16.49 9.71 -53.74
CA MET A 1 -16.05 10.69 -52.73
C MET A 1 -16.73 10.52 -51.37
N ARG A 2 -18.07 10.51 -51.27
CA ARG A 2 -18.79 10.32 -49.98
C ARG A 2 -18.46 9.00 -49.24
N ALA A 3 -18.38 7.88 -49.95
CA ALA A 3 -18.05 6.58 -49.37
C ALA A 3 -16.59 6.49 -48.89
N LEU A 4 -15.67 7.21 -49.54
CA LEU A 4 -14.26 7.27 -49.13
C LEU A 4 -14.08 8.10 -47.86
N PHE A 5 -14.85 9.19 -47.74
CA PHE A 5 -14.87 10.01 -46.52
C PHE A 5 -15.47 9.24 -45.33
N ALA A 6 -16.53 8.48 -45.56
CA ALA A 6 -17.12 7.61 -44.53
C ALA A 6 -16.16 6.49 -44.09
N ALA A 7 -15.46 5.86 -45.03
CA ALA A 7 -14.47 4.82 -44.73
C ALA A 7 -13.26 5.37 -43.95
N PHE A 8 -12.80 6.58 -44.27
CA PHE A 8 -11.72 7.25 -43.55
C PHE A 8 -12.11 7.62 -42.10
N ILE A 9 -13.35 8.06 -41.89
CA ILE A 9 -13.90 8.33 -40.54
C ILE A 9 -14.05 7.03 -39.73
N LEU A 10 -14.57 5.96 -40.34
CA LEU A 10 -14.69 4.66 -39.67
C LEU A 10 -13.31 4.06 -39.30
N PHE A 11 -12.30 4.25 -40.14
CA PHE A 11 -10.94 3.80 -39.86
C PHE A 11 -10.27 4.59 -38.73
N SER A 12 -10.49 5.90 -38.66
CA SER A 12 -9.90 6.73 -37.60
C SER A 12 -10.55 6.50 -36.22
N LEU A 13 -11.82 6.12 -36.16
CA LEU A 13 -12.47 5.74 -34.89
C LEU A 13 -12.01 4.38 -34.35
N GLY A 14 -11.59 3.44 -35.21
CA GLY A 14 -11.14 2.10 -34.79
C GLY A 14 -9.74 2.08 -34.16
N ALA A 15 -8.88 3.03 -34.51
CA ALA A 15 -7.47 3.06 -34.11
C ALA A 15 -7.24 3.26 -32.60
N CYS A 16 -8.20 3.84 -31.88
CA CYS A 16 -8.08 4.04 -30.42
C CYS A 16 -8.19 2.75 -29.61
N THR A 17 -8.71 1.65 -30.17
CA THR A 17 -8.97 0.43 -29.38
C THR A 17 -7.90 -0.64 -29.58
N SER A 18 -7.35 -0.76 -30.80
CA SER A 18 -6.41 -1.81 -31.16
C SER A 18 -4.99 -1.60 -30.58
N LEU A 19 -4.59 -0.34 -30.35
CA LEU A 19 -3.25 -0.02 -29.83
C LEU A 19 -3.20 0.03 -28.29
N PHE A 20 -4.32 0.33 -27.63
CA PHE A 20 -4.39 0.53 -26.17
C PHE A 20 -4.86 -0.70 -25.40
N SER A 21 -5.40 -1.71 -26.08
CA SER A 21 -5.88 -2.96 -25.46
C SER A 21 -4.79 -3.76 -24.71
N PRO A 22 -3.58 -3.99 -25.27
CA PRO A 22 -2.57 -4.76 -24.53
C PRO A 22 -2.02 -3.98 -23.33
N ILE A 23 -1.89 -2.66 -23.45
CA ILE A 23 -1.33 -1.79 -22.40
C ILE A 23 -2.32 -1.72 -21.22
N SER A 24 -3.60 -1.50 -21.49
CA SER A 24 -4.63 -1.44 -20.45
C SER A 24 -4.83 -2.77 -19.72
N ALA A 25 -4.67 -3.90 -20.41
CA ALA A 25 -4.68 -5.22 -19.78
C ALA A 25 -3.51 -5.40 -18.81
N VAL A 26 -2.29 -5.00 -19.21
CA VAL A 26 -1.10 -5.08 -18.36
C VAL A 26 -1.22 -4.16 -17.14
N GLU A 27 -1.74 -2.93 -17.31
CA GLU A 27 -1.98 -2.03 -16.20
C GLU A 27 -3.02 -2.56 -15.22
N GLY A 28 -4.10 -3.16 -15.72
CA GLY A 28 -5.12 -3.79 -14.89
C GLY A 28 -4.55 -4.97 -14.10
N VAL A 29 -3.81 -5.87 -14.75
CA VAL A 29 -3.19 -7.04 -14.12
C VAL A 29 -2.17 -6.63 -13.05
N SER A 30 -1.31 -5.65 -13.33
CA SER A 30 -0.35 -5.18 -12.33
C SER A 30 -1.05 -4.48 -11.16
N ALA A 31 -2.10 -3.70 -11.42
CA ALA A 31 -2.85 -3.02 -10.39
C ALA A 31 -3.53 -4.01 -9.42
N VAL A 32 -4.13 -5.09 -9.92
CA VAL A 32 -4.76 -6.10 -9.06
C VAL A 32 -3.75 -6.98 -8.34
N SER A 33 -2.61 -7.29 -8.98
CA SER A 33 -1.59 -8.18 -8.41
C SER A 33 -0.72 -7.48 -7.37
N THR A 34 -0.26 -6.26 -7.67
CA THR A 34 0.73 -5.55 -6.83
C THR A 34 0.19 -4.26 -6.19
N GLY A 35 -1.05 -3.87 -6.48
CA GLY A 35 -1.61 -2.59 -6.02
C GLY A 35 -1.03 -1.36 -6.75
N LYS A 36 -0.38 -1.55 -7.90
CA LYS A 36 0.31 -0.51 -8.69
C LYS A 36 0.13 -0.76 -10.18
N THR A 37 -0.17 0.27 -10.96
CA THR A 37 -0.15 0.13 -12.43
C THR A 37 1.30 -0.03 -12.92
N PHE A 38 1.48 -0.51 -14.15
CA PHE A 38 2.82 -0.63 -14.74
C PHE A 38 3.49 0.75 -14.85
N SER A 39 2.73 1.79 -15.21
CA SER A 39 3.18 3.18 -15.18
C SER A 39 3.59 3.63 -13.77
N ASP A 40 2.84 3.27 -12.73
CA ASP A 40 3.18 3.59 -11.34
C ASP A 40 4.52 2.98 -10.89
N HIS A 41 4.85 1.77 -11.38
CA HIS A 41 6.16 1.16 -11.11
C HIS A 41 7.31 1.97 -11.72
N ILE A 42 7.14 2.47 -12.95
CA ILE A 42 8.13 3.32 -13.61
C ILE A 42 8.29 4.64 -12.84
N VAL A 43 7.19 5.27 -12.46
CA VAL A 43 7.21 6.53 -11.71
C VAL A 43 7.82 6.34 -10.34
N SER A 44 7.52 5.23 -9.66
CA SER A 44 8.12 4.89 -8.37
C SER A 44 9.63 4.70 -8.48
N TYR A 45 10.09 4.01 -9.52
CA TYR A 45 11.50 3.79 -9.78
C TYR A 45 12.23 5.12 -10.11
N ALA A 46 11.65 5.95 -10.97
CA ALA A 46 12.25 7.21 -11.38
C ALA A 46 12.29 8.27 -10.26
N SER A 47 11.24 8.32 -9.43
CA SER A 47 11.13 9.29 -8.33
C SER A 47 11.81 8.83 -7.04
N GLY A 48 12.12 7.53 -6.92
CA GLY A 48 12.63 6.91 -5.69
C GLY A 48 11.60 6.88 -4.56
N LYS A 49 10.32 7.11 -4.85
CA LYS A 49 9.22 7.13 -3.88
C LYS A 49 8.22 6.02 -4.21
N ASP A 50 7.50 5.54 -3.22
CA ASP A 50 6.42 4.58 -3.46
C ASP A 50 5.18 5.33 -3.99
N CYS A 51 4.95 5.30 -5.31
CA CYS A 51 3.82 5.98 -5.95
C CYS A 51 2.82 4.97 -6.53
N SER A 52 1.52 5.29 -6.44
CA SER A 52 0.44 4.42 -6.91
C SER A 52 -0.83 5.20 -7.23
N THR A 53 -1.41 4.95 -8.39
CA THR A 53 -2.74 5.42 -8.82
C THR A 53 -3.83 4.80 -7.95
N VAL A 54 -3.65 3.56 -7.48
CA VAL A 54 -4.59 2.90 -6.56
C VAL A 54 -4.67 3.63 -5.22
N ARG A 55 -3.56 4.22 -4.73
CA ARG A 55 -3.59 5.10 -3.54
C ARG A 55 -4.46 6.32 -3.77
N THR A 56 -4.31 6.97 -4.92
CA THR A 56 -5.13 8.14 -5.28
C THR A 56 -6.61 7.80 -5.37
N ASN A 57 -6.96 6.64 -5.93
CA ASN A 57 -8.35 6.15 -5.95
C ASN A 57 -8.93 5.91 -4.54
N ASN A 58 -8.08 5.61 -3.57
CA ASN A 58 -8.44 5.46 -2.15
C ASN A 58 -8.40 6.79 -1.36
N GLY A 59 -8.34 7.93 -2.04
CA GLY A 59 -8.32 9.26 -1.41
C GLY A 59 -7.00 9.62 -0.72
N ARG A 60 -5.92 8.91 -1.02
CA ARG A 60 -4.57 9.19 -0.50
C ARG A 60 -3.74 9.95 -1.52
N THR A 61 -2.63 10.55 -1.09
CA THR A 61 -1.67 11.20 -1.99
C THR A 61 -1.03 10.19 -2.95
N TYR A 62 -0.67 10.64 -4.16
CA TYR A 62 -0.18 9.73 -5.21
C TYR A 62 1.09 8.98 -4.80
N CYS A 63 2.08 9.68 -4.29
CA CYS A 63 3.24 9.07 -3.64
C CYS A 63 3.03 8.97 -2.14
N GLN A 64 3.54 7.90 -1.54
CA GLN A 64 3.59 7.75 -0.10
C GLN A 64 4.41 8.88 0.49
N GLU A 65 3.80 9.61 1.42
CA GLU A 65 4.50 10.60 2.21
C GLU A 65 5.50 9.90 3.10
N ASN A 66 6.73 10.40 3.11
CA ASN A 66 7.79 9.99 4.02
C ASN A 66 7.55 10.61 5.41
N GLU A 67 6.31 10.61 5.89
CA GLU A 67 6.01 11.04 7.24
C GLU A 67 6.39 9.86 8.15
N PRO A 68 7.31 10.04 9.11
CA PRO A 68 7.57 9.00 10.09
C PRO A 68 6.27 8.78 10.87
N ASN A 69 5.58 7.67 10.63
CA ASN A 69 4.43 7.28 11.45
C ASN A 69 5.00 6.97 12.84
N PRO A 70 4.82 7.86 13.85
CA PRO A 70 5.42 7.63 15.14
C PRO A 70 4.77 6.38 15.71
N LYS A 71 5.54 5.29 15.81
CA LYS A 71 5.05 4.09 16.50
C LYS A 71 4.76 4.52 17.93
N PRO A 72 3.50 4.53 18.38
CA PRO A 72 3.18 4.99 19.72
C PRO A 72 3.88 4.04 20.68
N LYS A 73 4.78 4.58 21.50
CA LYS A 73 5.47 3.79 22.52
C LYS A 73 4.46 3.53 23.62
N VAL A 74 3.79 2.39 23.55
CA VAL A 74 2.78 1.96 24.51
C VAL A 74 3.29 0.79 25.33
N TRP A 75 2.97 0.80 26.62
CA TRP A 75 3.28 -0.27 27.55
C TRP A 75 1.97 -0.87 28.05
N CYS A 76 1.62 -2.03 27.48
CA CYS A 76 0.41 -2.75 27.87
C CYS A 76 0.76 -3.82 28.91
N TYR A 77 -0.01 -3.89 29.98
CA TYR A 77 0.15 -4.88 31.05
C TYR A 77 -1.06 -5.80 31.10
N ARG A 78 -0.81 -7.08 31.44
CA ARG A 78 -1.87 -8.08 31.58
C ARG A 78 -2.71 -7.78 32.83
N THR A 79 -4.02 -7.80 32.69
CA THR A 79 -4.99 -7.79 33.80
C THR A 79 -5.90 -9.02 33.73
N ILE A 80 -6.83 -9.18 34.68
CA ILE A 80 -7.86 -10.25 34.64
C ILE A 80 -8.88 -9.99 33.52
N GLY A 81 -9.08 -8.73 33.13
CA GLY A 81 -10.00 -8.33 32.07
C GLY A 81 -9.26 -7.93 30.78
N LYS A 82 -9.62 -6.77 30.23
CA LYS A 82 -8.93 -6.19 29.07
C LYS A 82 -7.54 -5.69 29.46
N PRO A 83 -6.53 -5.80 28.58
CA PRO A 83 -5.23 -5.21 28.85
C PRO A 83 -5.36 -3.70 29.05
N VAL A 84 -4.58 -3.18 29.98
CA VAL A 84 -4.47 -1.75 30.23
C VAL A 84 -3.14 -1.28 29.67
N CYS A 85 -3.17 -0.26 28.83
CA CYS A 85 -2.01 0.30 28.16
C CYS A 85 -1.74 1.72 28.66
N TYR A 86 -0.46 2.01 28.89
CA TYR A 86 0.04 3.31 29.35
C TYR A 86 1.03 3.89 28.34
N ASP A 87 1.23 5.20 28.44
CA ASP A 87 2.18 6.01 27.69
C ASP A 87 3.58 6.05 28.31
N ARG A 88 3.77 5.35 29.43
CA ARG A 88 5.05 5.23 30.15
C ARG A 88 5.15 3.86 30.83
N PRO A 89 6.37 3.34 31.07
CA PRO A 89 6.55 2.08 31.78
C PRO A 89 6.16 2.21 33.26
N ASP A 90 5.87 1.08 33.89
CA ASP A 90 5.63 0.98 35.33
C ASP A 90 6.84 1.54 36.11
N PRO A 91 6.66 2.63 36.88
CA PRO A 91 7.75 3.26 37.64
C PRO A 91 8.23 2.40 38.81
N TYR A 92 7.43 1.44 39.29
CA TYR A 92 7.76 0.64 40.46
C TYR A 92 8.34 -0.73 40.10
N GLN A 93 8.48 -1.05 38.81
CA GLN A 93 8.93 -2.36 38.32
C GLN A 93 8.23 -3.51 39.07
N GLY A 94 6.91 -3.40 39.25
CA GLY A 94 6.14 -4.44 39.92
C GLY A 94 6.19 -5.74 39.13
N ASN A 95 5.68 -6.83 39.71
CA ASN A 95 5.55 -8.13 39.03
C ASN A 95 4.49 -8.15 37.90
N GLN A 96 4.18 -6.98 37.32
CA GLN A 96 3.22 -6.83 36.24
C GLN A 96 3.87 -7.21 34.91
N ARG A 97 3.35 -8.25 34.27
CA ARG A 97 3.91 -8.74 33.00
C ARG A 97 3.48 -7.85 31.84
N LYS A 98 4.46 -7.28 31.13
CA LYS A 98 4.24 -6.54 29.89
C LYS A 98 3.74 -7.50 28.81
N MET A 99 2.69 -7.10 28.10
CA MET A 99 2.10 -7.86 27.01
C MET A 99 3.01 -7.79 25.77
N GLY A 100 3.24 -8.94 25.12
CA GLY A 100 4.13 -9.06 23.95
C GLY A 100 5.61 -9.28 24.31
N ASP A 101 5.96 -9.21 25.59
CA ASP A 101 7.27 -9.56 26.12
C ASP A 101 7.24 -11.05 26.53
N ASN A 102 7.61 -11.91 25.59
CA ASN A 102 7.56 -13.38 25.71
C ASN A 102 8.94 -13.99 25.96
N ASP A 103 9.92 -13.20 26.38
CA ASP A 103 11.31 -13.63 26.51
C ASP A 103 11.47 -14.75 27.55
N HIS A 104 10.48 -14.91 28.44
CA HIS A 104 10.36 -15.99 29.43
C HIS A 104 9.84 -17.33 28.87
N ASN A 105 9.34 -17.36 27.63
CA ASN A 105 8.95 -18.58 26.90
C ASN A 105 9.98 -18.96 25.82
N LEU A 106 11.05 -18.17 25.67
CA LEU A 106 12.20 -18.60 24.91
C LEU A 106 12.95 -19.56 25.81
N ASP A 107 12.72 -20.87 25.63
CA ASP A 107 13.73 -21.85 26.00
C ASP A 107 15.01 -21.39 25.33
N THR A 108 15.98 -20.90 26.10
CA THR A 108 17.35 -20.69 25.62
C THR A 108 17.78 -22.02 24.98
N ALA A 109 17.70 -22.09 23.66
CA ALA A 109 18.14 -23.24 22.91
C ALA A 109 19.64 -23.42 23.18
N PRO A 110 20.09 -24.66 23.48
CA PRO A 110 21.48 -24.97 23.80
C PRO A 110 22.43 -24.70 22.62
#